data_AF-A0A803ML46-F1
#
_entry.id   AF-A0A803ML46-F1
#
_cell.length_a   1.000
_cell.length_b   1.000
_cell.length_c   1.000
_cell.angle_alpha   90.00
_cell.angle_beta   90.00
_cell.angle_gamma   90.00
#
_symmetry.space_group_name_H-M   'P 1'
#
loop_
_entity.id
_entity.type
_entity.pdbx_description
1 polymer ?
#
loop_
_entity_poly.entity_id
_entity_poly.type
_entity_poly.pdbx_seq_one_letter_code
_entity_poly.pdbx_strand_id
1 'polypeptide(L)'
;MDLLQRAKVFRLKCSHHSKYLVADEDEEQVRQSRDKSSSKARWVYELVEGKKNVIRIRSGWSYRYLTASDDPFLLGMTGKKVLQTISHGPIIEWEPIKEGPYIKLKSHKGSYLRANPRVPPWRNSVTHDEPGNWAVTDNMILWIVDIVEIDYQFSGVADDGSTELMEDNRESNVSSVSSDIGDHKSMYSGLEDELNDTKGTGATSAKSNSEHIHQVEVEMAKKTLKELKDLDFHTILTSQRGEKLEKVVKVLIADAKSQGRIPGDLINLQGQLKVMQNEHVSASQNLIKYNSFSTRKSEIMAELKRDAAQARELETLQGELQTARNAKEELVKQLEEVENIITDLEKAQADNLADAEELISRMGQKSQKLEEMKNEEGAWQVRRTEANRMLERVEEDWVKIKTMFLAD
;
A
#
# COMPACT_ATOMS: atom_id res chain seq x y z
N MET A 1 -28.31 0.01 13.80
CA MET A 1 -28.08 1.24 13.02
C MET A 1 -28.34 2.52 13.84
N ASP A 2 -28.62 2.41 15.13
CA ASP A 2 -29.10 3.52 15.98
C ASP A 2 -28.06 4.61 16.29
N LEU A 3 -26.77 4.33 16.09
CA LEU A 3 -25.67 5.20 16.52
C LEU A 3 -25.50 6.43 15.61
N LEU A 4 -25.77 6.27 14.31
CA LEU A 4 -25.75 7.38 13.35
C LEU A 4 -27.12 8.05 13.22
N GLN A 5 -28.22 7.34 13.50
CA GLN A 5 -29.59 7.88 13.36
C GLN A 5 -29.87 9.17 14.14
N ARG A 6 -29.10 9.46 15.19
CA ARG A 6 -29.22 10.68 15.99
C ARG A 6 -28.34 11.83 15.51
N ALA A 7 -27.44 11.59 14.54
CA ALA A 7 -26.41 12.54 14.16
C ALA A 7 -26.73 13.22 12.83
N LYS A 8 -27.05 14.51 12.85
CA LYS A 8 -27.11 15.33 11.63
C LYS A 8 -25.72 15.54 11.05
N VAL A 9 -24.75 15.81 11.92
CA VAL A 9 -23.33 15.97 11.58
C VAL A 9 -22.49 15.20 12.60
N PHE A 10 -21.54 14.42 12.13
CA PHE A 10 -20.63 13.64 12.97
C PHE A 10 -19.18 13.75 12.51
N ARG A 11 -18.27 13.31 13.38
CA ARG A 11 -16.85 13.11 13.10
C ARG A 11 -16.51 11.66 13.37
N LEU A 12 -15.58 11.11 12.59
CA LEU A 12 -15.07 9.76 12.80
C LEU A 12 -13.70 9.84 13.47
N LYS A 13 -13.63 9.50 14.75
CA LYS A 13 -12.39 9.45 15.51
C LYS A 13 -11.82 8.04 15.47
N CYS A 14 -10.55 7.90 15.12
CA CYS A 14 -9.88 6.60 15.15
C CYS A 14 -9.75 6.10 16.61
N SER A 15 -9.96 4.80 16.87
CA SER A 15 -9.97 4.25 18.24
C SER A 15 -8.62 4.38 18.98
N HIS A 16 -7.51 4.14 18.29
CA HIS A 16 -6.18 4.01 18.90
C HIS A 16 -5.37 5.32 18.90
N HIS A 17 -5.89 6.36 18.24
CA HIS A 17 -5.24 7.67 18.16
C HIS A 17 -6.26 8.79 18.33
N SER A 18 -5.88 9.89 18.99
CA SER A 18 -6.72 11.09 19.08
C SER A 18 -6.72 11.88 17.76
N LYS A 19 -7.10 11.22 16.66
CA LYS A 19 -7.21 11.79 15.32
C LYS A 19 -8.58 11.46 14.71
N TYR A 20 -9.00 12.32 13.80
CA TYR A 20 -10.26 12.25 13.08
C TYR A 20 -10.00 12.04 11.59
N LEU A 21 -10.96 11.41 10.91
CA LEU A 21 -11.06 11.41 9.46
C LEU A 21 -11.35 12.83 8.97
N VAL A 22 -10.51 13.34 8.08
CA VAL A 22 -10.57 14.70 7.56
C VAL A 22 -10.43 14.68 6.04
N ALA A 23 -11.29 15.45 5.37
CA ALA A 23 -11.19 15.78 3.96
C ALA A 23 -9.94 16.64 3.70
N ASP A 24 -9.09 16.24 2.74
CA ASP A 24 -7.92 17.06 2.41
C ASP A 24 -8.28 18.26 1.51
N GLU A 25 -7.34 19.20 1.40
CA GLU A 25 -7.50 20.45 0.65
C GLU A 25 -7.54 20.26 -0.86
N ASP A 26 -6.99 19.15 -1.37
CA ASP A 26 -7.05 18.79 -2.79
C ASP A 26 -8.44 18.32 -3.25
N GLU A 27 -9.41 18.25 -2.32
CA GLU A 27 -10.76 17.73 -2.54
C GLU A 27 -10.83 16.30 -3.09
N GLU A 28 -9.74 15.56 -3.05
CA GLU A 28 -9.63 14.22 -3.61
C GLU A 28 -9.22 13.21 -2.53
N GLN A 29 -8.24 13.57 -1.69
CA GLN A 29 -7.69 12.67 -0.68
C GLN A 29 -8.40 12.83 0.66
N VAL A 30 -8.30 11.78 1.49
CA VAL A 30 -8.68 11.85 2.90
C VAL A 30 -7.49 11.47 3.78
N ARG A 31 -7.42 12.07 4.96
CA ARG A 31 -6.33 11.84 5.90
C ARG A 31 -6.81 11.91 7.35
N GLN A 32 -5.90 11.60 8.24
CA GLN A 32 -6.11 11.73 9.68
C GLN A 32 -5.50 13.04 10.19
N SER A 33 -6.26 13.77 11.02
CA SER A 33 -5.79 14.98 11.69
C SER A 33 -6.20 15.01 13.15
N ARG A 34 -5.44 15.71 13.99
CA ARG A 34 -5.84 15.99 15.39
C ARG A 34 -6.81 17.16 15.51
N ASP A 35 -6.95 17.94 14.44
CA ASP A 35 -7.85 19.09 14.42
C ASP A 35 -9.31 18.63 14.34
N LYS A 36 -9.97 18.64 15.50
CA LYS A 36 -11.38 18.27 15.65
C LYS A 36 -12.34 19.42 15.32
N SER A 37 -11.85 20.66 15.29
CA SER A 37 -12.65 21.86 15.06
C SER A 37 -12.87 22.15 13.58
N SER A 38 -11.98 21.64 12.73
CA SER A 38 -12.04 21.84 11.28
C SER A 38 -13.39 21.43 10.69
N SER A 39 -13.94 22.27 9.81
CA SER A 39 -15.06 21.92 8.93
C SER A 39 -14.77 20.67 8.10
N LYS A 40 -13.50 20.45 7.75
CA LYS A 40 -13.02 19.28 6.99
C LYS A 40 -13.17 17.95 7.73
N ALA A 41 -13.36 17.98 9.05
CA ALA A 41 -13.60 16.77 9.84
C ALA A 41 -15.08 16.40 9.94
N ARG A 42 -15.99 17.27 9.47
CA ARG A 42 -17.45 17.09 9.59
C ARG A 42 -17.98 16.26 8.44
N TRP A 43 -18.74 15.24 8.77
CA TRP A 43 -19.36 14.31 7.84
C TRP A 43 -20.87 14.24 8.09
N VAL A 44 -21.63 14.04 7.03
CA VAL A 44 -23.07 13.79 7.03
C VAL A 44 -23.28 12.42 6.40
N TYR A 45 -24.33 11.70 6.80
CA TYR A 45 -24.68 10.46 6.14
C TYR A 45 -26.01 10.59 5.39
N GLU A 46 -26.15 9.83 4.32
CA GLU A 46 -27.36 9.70 3.53
C GLU A 46 -27.75 8.23 3.46
N LEU A 47 -29.04 7.94 3.62
CA LEU A 47 -29.55 6.57 3.54
C LEU A 47 -29.61 6.12 2.08
N VAL A 48 -29.28 4.86 1.82
CA VAL A 48 -29.42 4.28 0.48
C VAL A 48 -30.80 3.66 0.33
N GLU A 49 -31.55 4.11 -0.68
CA GLU A 49 -32.88 3.58 -0.97
C GLU A 49 -32.83 2.06 -1.21
N GLY A 50 -33.76 1.32 -0.62
CA GLY A 50 -33.81 -0.14 -0.71
C GLY A 50 -32.78 -0.90 0.14
N LYS A 51 -31.81 -0.24 0.79
CA LYS A 51 -30.79 -0.89 1.64
C LYS A 51 -30.79 -0.36 3.07
N LYS A 52 -31.46 -1.07 3.98
CA LYS A 52 -31.69 -0.63 5.38
C LYS A 52 -30.41 -0.37 6.20
N ASN A 53 -29.29 -1.03 5.89
CA ASN A 53 -28.05 -0.96 6.68
C ASN A 53 -26.89 -0.28 5.94
N VAL A 54 -27.16 0.40 4.83
CA VAL A 54 -26.12 0.99 3.97
C VAL A 54 -26.30 2.50 3.92
N ILE A 55 -25.20 3.22 4.06
CA ILE A 55 -25.15 4.68 4.06
C ILE A 55 -24.13 5.18 3.03
N ARG A 56 -24.29 6.43 2.63
CA ARG A 56 -23.27 7.22 1.93
C ARG A 56 -22.77 8.28 2.88
N ILE A 57 -21.47 8.45 2.99
CA ILE A 57 -20.86 9.43 3.90
C ILE A 57 -20.39 10.60 3.05
N ARG A 58 -20.94 11.80 3.26
CA ARG A 58 -20.62 13.02 2.52
C ARG A 58 -19.84 13.99 3.39
N SER A 59 -18.79 14.57 2.83
CA SER A 59 -18.01 15.63 3.45
C SER A 59 -18.86 16.89 3.60
N GLY A 60 -18.89 17.45 4.81
CA GLY A 60 -19.53 18.74 5.07
C GLY A 60 -18.74 19.93 4.52
N TRP A 61 -17.50 19.71 4.05
CA TRP A 61 -16.63 20.73 3.47
C TRP A 61 -16.68 20.74 1.94
N SER A 62 -16.38 19.60 1.30
CA SER A 62 -16.27 19.50 -0.16
C SER A 62 -17.56 19.01 -0.83
N TYR A 63 -18.57 18.61 -0.07
CA TYR A 63 -19.82 17.97 -0.55
C TYR A 63 -19.61 16.68 -1.37
N ARG A 64 -18.39 16.12 -1.34
CA ARG A 64 -18.02 14.85 -1.98
C ARG A 64 -18.24 13.67 -1.04
N TYR A 65 -18.45 12.50 -1.62
CA TYR A 65 -18.64 11.26 -0.87
C TYR A 65 -17.32 10.58 -0.56
N LEU A 66 -17.28 9.91 0.60
CA LEU A 66 -16.23 9.00 0.98
C LEU A 66 -16.30 7.75 0.12
N THR A 67 -15.27 7.50 -0.68
CA THR A 67 -15.27 6.51 -1.75
C THR A 67 -14.21 5.46 -1.52
N ALA A 68 -14.59 4.19 -1.59
CA ALA A 68 -13.67 3.05 -1.61
C ALA A 68 -13.21 2.79 -3.06
N SER A 69 -11.99 3.23 -3.40
CA SER A 69 -11.42 3.04 -4.75
C SER A 69 -10.80 1.65 -4.91
N ASP A 70 -10.70 1.15 -6.15
CA ASP A 70 -9.88 -0.02 -6.42
C ASP A 70 -8.38 0.28 -6.55
N ASP A 71 -8.01 1.56 -6.55
CA ASP A 71 -6.62 1.97 -6.66
C ASP A 71 -5.81 1.55 -5.43
N PRO A 72 -4.65 0.91 -5.61
CA PRO A 72 -3.76 0.62 -4.49
C PRO A 72 -3.28 1.94 -3.84
N PHE A 73 -3.25 1.99 -2.51
CA PHE A 73 -2.77 3.18 -1.79
C PHE A 73 -1.28 3.40 -2.00
N LEU A 74 -0.52 2.33 -1.73
CA LEU A 74 0.90 2.26 -1.97
C LEU A 74 1.20 0.92 -2.58
N LEU A 75 2.16 0.97 -3.47
CA LEU A 75 2.48 -0.15 -4.30
C LEU A 75 3.34 -1.16 -3.50
N GLY A 76 2.88 -2.41 -3.38
CA GLY A 76 3.50 -3.44 -2.54
C GLY A 76 3.06 -3.44 -1.07
N MET A 77 1.99 -2.71 -0.74
CA MET A 77 1.48 -2.59 0.61
C MET A 77 -0.02 -2.86 0.62
N THR A 78 -0.50 -3.45 1.72
CA THR A 78 -1.93 -3.70 1.90
C THR A 78 -2.71 -2.40 2.03
N GLY A 79 -3.92 -2.40 1.48
CA GLY A 79 -4.86 -1.27 1.54
C GLY A 79 -5.01 -0.52 0.22
N LYS A 80 -6.26 -0.27 -0.14
CA LYS A 80 -6.69 0.53 -1.29
C LYS A 80 -7.04 1.96 -0.86
N LYS A 81 -7.00 2.89 -1.82
CA LYS A 81 -7.25 4.32 -1.56
C LYS A 81 -8.69 4.57 -1.13
N VAL A 82 -8.83 5.45 -0.15
CA VAL A 82 -10.11 6.08 0.16
C VAL A 82 -10.04 7.50 -0.37
N LEU A 83 -11.03 7.90 -1.17
CA LEU A 83 -11.05 9.17 -1.88
C LEU A 83 -12.33 9.97 -1.57
N GLN A 84 -12.36 11.20 -2.03
CA GLN A 84 -13.52 12.08 -2.08
C GLN A 84 -13.99 12.19 -3.53
N THR A 85 -15.17 11.67 -3.87
CA THR A 85 -15.69 11.76 -5.25
C THR A 85 -17.14 12.24 -5.30
N ILE A 86 -17.56 12.78 -6.45
CA ILE A 86 -18.97 13.14 -6.72
C ILE A 86 -19.72 11.96 -7.36
N SER A 87 -19.03 10.83 -7.59
CA SER A 87 -19.57 9.67 -8.29
C SER A 87 -20.73 9.03 -7.53
N HIS A 88 -21.64 8.41 -8.28
CA HIS A 88 -22.76 7.65 -7.75
C HIS A 88 -22.54 6.15 -7.99
N GLY A 89 -22.98 5.33 -7.04
CA GLY A 89 -22.95 3.87 -7.17
C GLY A 89 -22.44 3.16 -5.92
N PRO A 90 -22.16 1.85 -6.01
CA PRO A 90 -21.77 1.04 -4.84
C PRO A 90 -20.44 1.48 -4.20
N ILE A 91 -19.54 2.14 -4.94
CA ILE A 91 -18.21 2.53 -4.44
C ILE A 91 -18.25 3.58 -3.32
N ILE A 92 -19.35 4.32 -3.19
CA ILE A 92 -19.58 5.32 -2.12
C ILE A 92 -20.44 4.78 -0.97
N GLU A 93 -20.80 3.50 -1.03
CA GLU A 93 -21.69 2.86 -0.08
C GLU A 93 -20.91 2.13 1.01
N TRP A 94 -21.27 2.42 2.25
CA TRP A 94 -20.66 1.87 3.45
C TRP A 94 -21.74 1.24 4.35
N GLU A 95 -21.46 0.06 4.87
CA GLU A 95 -22.25 -0.63 5.88
C GLU A 95 -21.60 -0.39 7.27
N PRO A 96 -22.25 0.38 8.16
CA PRO A 96 -21.77 0.56 9.52
C PRO A 96 -22.10 -0.66 10.39
N ILE A 97 -21.07 -1.27 10.96
CA ILE A 97 -21.18 -2.44 11.84
C ILE A 97 -20.78 -2.02 13.25
N LYS A 98 -21.68 -2.20 14.23
CA LYS A 98 -21.45 -1.80 15.63
C LYS A 98 -20.60 -2.86 16.35
N GLU A 99 -19.57 -2.41 17.05
CA GLU A 99 -18.68 -3.27 17.85
C GLU A 99 -18.38 -2.61 19.19
N GLY A 100 -19.20 -2.93 20.19
CA GLY A 100 -19.16 -2.26 21.49
C GLY A 100 -19.37 -0.74 21.37
N PRO A 101 -18.42 0.10 21.82
CA PRO A 101 -18.49 1.55 21.69
C PRO A 101 -17.99 2.07 20.32
N TYR A 102 -17.51 1.17 19.45
CA TYR A 102 -16.93 1.51 18.15
C TYR A 102 -17.86 1.11 17.01
N ILE A 103 -17.52 1.59 15.82
CA ILE A 103 -18.07 1.12 14.55
C ILE A 103 -16.94 0.69 13.61
N LYS A 104 -17.23 -0.31 12.78
CA LYS A 104 -16.49 -0.64 11.56
C LYS A 104 -17.30 -0.12 10.37
N LEU A 105 -16.63 0.42 9.36
CA LEU A 105 -17.27 0.85 8.12
C LEU A 105 -16.85 -0.10 7.00
N LYS A 106 -17.77 -0.94 6.55
CA LYS A 106 -17.53 -1.95 5.52
C LYS A 106 -17.95 -1.41 4.16
N SER A 107 -17.04 -1.41 3.20
CA SER A 107 -17.31 -1.04 1.81
C SER A 107 -18.20 -2.07 1.10
N HIS A 108 -18.74 -1.72 -0.07
CA HIS A 108 -19.47 -2.65 -0.94
C HIS A 108 -18.70 -3.94 -1.32
N LYS A 109 -17.37 -3.95 -1.24
CA LYS A 109 -16.53 -5.15 -1.51
C LYS A 109 -16.22 -5.98 -0.28
N GLY A 110 -16.70 -5.59 0.90
CA GLY A 110 -16.42 -6.28 2.15
C GLY A 110 -15.11 -5.91 2.84
N SER A 111 -14.32 -4.99 2.26
CA SER A 111 -13.16 -4.38 2.92
C SER A 111 -13.57 -3.25 3.89
N TYR A 112 -12.73 -2.94 4.88
CA TYR A 112 -13.05 -2.02 5.98
C TYR A 112 -12.23 -0.74 5.95
N LEU A 113 -12.85 0.39 6.33
CA LEU A 113 -12.16 1.67 6.50
C LEU A 113 -11.08 1.57 7.59
N ARG A 114 -9.83 1.83 7.23
CA ARG A 114 -8.63 1.64 8.03
C ARG A 114 -7.88 2.95 8.22
N ALA A 115 -7.61 3.29 9.48
CA ALA A 115 -6.75 4.41 9.85
C ALA A 115 -5.30 3.93 9.99
N ASN A 116 -4.41 4.38 9.10
CA ASN A 116 -3.02 3.92 9.12
C ASN A 116 -2.13 4.65 10.14
N PRO A 117 -1.13 3.97 10.75
CA PRO A 117 -0.35 4.51 11.85
C PRO A 117 0.80 5.37 11.34
N ARG A 118 1.63 5.88 12.26
CA ARG A 118 2.58 6.98 12.06
C ARG A 118 3.81 6.69 11.18
N VAL A 119 3.97 5.48 10.66
CA VAL A 119 5.17 5.10 9.88
C VAL A 119 4.99 5.58 8.44
N PRO A 120 5.87 6.46 7.92
CA PRO A 120 5.88 6.76 6.49
C PRO A 120 6.12 5.46 5.71
N PRO A 121 5.48 5.26 4.56
CA PRO A 121 4.61 6.19 3.80
C PRO A 121 3.14 6.30 4.27
N TRP A 122 2.63 5.44 5.17
CA TRP A 122 1.23 5.47 5.58
C TRP A 122 0.84 6.53 6.62
N ARG A 123 1.79 7.37 7.03
CA ARG A 123 1.59 8.33 8.10
C ARG A 123 0.34 9.18 7.81
N ASN A 124 -0.65 9.07 8.69
CA ASN A 124 -1.92 9.80 8.64
C ASN A 124 -2.79 9.46 7.41
N SER A 125 -2.49 8.44 6.64
CA SER A 125 -3.37 8.06 5.53
C SER A 125 -4.58 7.26 6.01
N VAL A 126 -5.58 7.20 5.15
CA VAL A 126 -6.78 6.39 5.36
C VAL A 126 -6.94 5.52 4.13
N THR A 127 -7.13 4.22 4.36
CA THR A 127 -7.28 3.21 3.30
C THR A 127 -8.49 2.35 3.60
N HIS A 128 -8.85 1.45 2.70
CA HIS A 128 -9.71 0.33 3.04
C HIS A 128 -9.04 -0.99 2.70
N ASP A 129 -9.25 -2.01 3.53
CA ASP A 129 -8.50 -3.27 3.46
C ASP A 129 -9.36 -4.47 3.86
N GLU A 130 -9.03 -5.65 3.33
CA GLU A 130 -9.79 -6.87 3.54
C GLU A 130 -9.47 -7.50 4.92
N PRO A 131 -10.44 -8.15 5.58
CA PRO A 131 -10.19 -8.89 6.80
C PRO A 131 -9.18 -10.03 6.54
N GLY A 132 -8.12 -10.12 7.36
CA GLY A 132 -7.08 -11.14 7.23
C GLY A 132 -5.73 -10.64 6.70
N ASN A 133 -5.70 -9.52 5.97
CA ASN A 133 -4.44 -8.91 5.47
C ASN A 133 -3.62 -8.19 6.56
N TRP A 134 -4.20 -7.99 7.74
CA TRP A 134 -3.60 -7.26 8.86
C TRP A 134 -3.40 -8.22 10.05
N ALA A 135 -2.40 -9.10 10.04
CA ALA A 135 -2.17 -10.02 11.17
C ALA A 135 -1.87 -9.35 12.54
N VAL A 136 -1.87 -8.00 12.64
CA VAL A 136 -1.34 -7.26 13.80
C VAL A 136 -2.29 -6.20 14.42
N THR A 137 -3.41 -5.75 13.85
CA THR A 137 -4.21 -4.69 14.53
C THR A 137 -5.68 -4.52 14.10
N ASP A 138 -6.59 -5.26 14.73
CA ASP A 138 -8.06 -5.06 14.65
C ASP A 138 -8.49 -3.62 14.97
N ASN A 139 -7.70 -2.95 15.82
CA ASN A 139 -8.04 -1.62 16.33
C ASN A 139 -7.89 -0.51 15.26
N MET A 140 -7.26 -0.80 14.11
CA MET A 140 -7.09 0.20 13.04
C MET A 140 -8.35 0.45 12.22
N ILE A 141 -9.30 -0.48 12.25
CA ILE A 141 -10.59 -0.38 11.55
C ILE A 141 -11.74 0.05 12.46
N LEU A 142 -11.45 0.26 13.75
CA LEU A 142 -12.42 0.73 14.75
C LEU A 142 -12.45 2.26 14.80
N TRP A 143 -13.65 2.81 14.66
CA TRP A 143 -13.93 4.24 14.69
C TRP A 143 -14.95 4.56 15.78
N ILE A 144 -14.79 5.72 16.43
CA ILE A 144 -15.76 6.30 17.35
C ILE A 144 -16.53 7.36 16.59
N VAL A 145 -17.86 7.29 16.65
CA VAL A 145 -18.74 8.35 16.14
C VAL A 145 -18.83 9.46 17.18
N ASP A 146 -18.27 10.62 16.86
CA ASP A 146 -18.32 11.82 17.68
C ASP A 146 -19.36 12.79 17.07
N ILE A 147 -20.54 12.86 17.68
CA ILE A 147 -21.68 13.64 17.18
C ILE A 147 -21.41 15.13 17.40
N VAL A 148 -21.48 15.91 16.32
CA VAL A 148 -21.31 17.37 16.34
C VAL A 148 -22.65 18.08 16.40
N GLU A 149 -23.59 17.63 15.57
CA GLU A 149 -24.95 18.17 15.51
C GLU A 149 -25.93 17.00 15.57
N ILE A 150 -26.92 17.12 16.45
CA ILE A 150 -27.98 16.13 16.58
C ILE A 150 -29.08 16.49 15.58
N ASP A 151 -29.63 15.48 14.91
CA ASP A 151 -30.80 15.70 14.06
C ASP A 151 -32.05 15.82 14.92
N TYR A 152 -32.41 17.05 15.27
CA TYR A 152 -33.61 17.34 16.03
C TYR A 152 -34.89 17.16 15.21
N GLN A 153 -34.82 16.93 13.89
CA GLN A 153 -36.04 16.58 13.14
C GLN A 153 -36.52 15.14 13.42
N PHE A 154 -35.64 14.28 13.96
CA PHE A 154 -36.00 12.98 14.55
C PHE A 154 -36.31 13.05 16.06
N SER A 155 -36.06 14.18 16.72
CA SER A 155 -36.45 14.44 18.11
C SER A 155 -37.31 15.70 18.17
N GLY A 156 -38.63 15.54 18.02
CA GLY A 156 -39.55 16.67 17.98
C GLY A 156 -39.36 17.70 19.10
N VAL A 157 -39.68 18.95 18.70
CA VAL A 157 -39.95 20.17 19.49
C VAL A 157 -38.80 21.18 19.62
N ALA A 158 -38.84 22.14 18.68
CA ALA A 158 -38.91 23.61 18.81
C ALA A 158 -37.80 24.48 19.48
N ASP A 159 -37.56 25.60 18.78
CA ASP A 159 -37.06 26.94 19.20
C ASP A 159 -35.58 27.08 19.58
N ASP A 160 -34.84 28.16 19.29
CA ASP A 160 -34.96 29.44 18.57
C ASP A 160 -33.50 29.95 18.48
N GLY A 161 -32.96 30.39 17.35
CA GLY A 161 -32.82 31.83 17.11
C GLY A 161 -31.36 32.27 16.87
N SER A 162 -31.05 32.54 15.58
CA SER A 162 -30.12 33.55 15.02
C SER A 162 -28.70 33.76 15.60
N THR A 163 -27.66 33.73 14.73
CA THR A 163 -27.05 34.95 14.14
C THR A 163 -26.00 34.62 13.06
N GLU A 164 -26.22 35.17 11.86
CA GLU A 164 -25.24 35.36 10.78
C GLU A 164 -24.33 36.56 11.10
N LEU A 165 -23.05 36.52 10.70
CA LEU A 165 -22.26 37.65 10.16
C LEU A 165 -21.07 37.06 9.38
N MET A 166 -21.12 37.08 8.04
CA MET A 166 -20.53 38.05 7.10
C MET A 166 -19.14 37.68 6.56
N GLU A 167 -19.11 37.54 5.24
CA GLU A 167 -17.97 37.50 4.34
C GLU A 167 -17.26 38.87 4.25
N ASP A 168 -15.97 38.87 3.91
CA ASP A 168 -15.44 39.89 3.00
C ASP A 168 -14.29 39.33 2.14
N ASN A 169 -14.31 39.79 0.88
CA ASN A 169 -13.40 39.52 -0.22
C ASN A 169 -12.04 40.21 -0.01
N ARG A 170 -11.00 39.69 -0.69
CA ARG A 170 -10.17 40.49 -1.63
C ARG A 170 -9.16 39.65 -2.38
N GLU A 171 -9.32 39.69 -3.70
CA GLU A 171 -8.38 39.26 -4.73
C GLU A 171 -7.15 40.18 -4.80
N SER A 172 -6.02 39.62 -5.23
CA SER A 172 -5.17 40.28 -6.22
C SER A 172 -4.23 39.26 -6.89
N ASN A 173 -4.43 39.13 -8.21
CA ASN A 173 -3.54 38.53 -9.20
C ASN A 173 -2.11 39.09 -9.14
N VAL A 174 -1.11 38.35 -9.65
CA VAL A 174 -0.38 38.65 -10.92
C VAL A 174 0.65 37.52 -11.23
N SER A 175 0.44 36.88 -12.38
CA SER A 175 1.32 36.20 -13.37
C SER A 175 2.86 36.30 -13.20
N SER A 176 3.68 35.23 -13.25
CA SER A 176 4.06 34.27 -14.32
C SER A 176 5.33 34.63 -15.12
N VAL A 177 6.00 33.59 -15.65
CA VAL A 177 7.13 33.52 -16.64
C VAL A 177 8.51 33.40 -15.97
N SER A 178 9.19 32.25 -15.91
CA SER A 178 9.65 31.25 -16.92
C SER A 178 10.77 31.76 -17.84
N SER A 179 11.95 31.13 -17.74
CA SER A 179 12.65 30.56 -18.90
C SER A 179 13.99 29.92 -18.52
N ASP A 180 14.13 28.66 -18.90
CA ASP A 180 15.36 27.86 -19.03
C ASP A 180 16.44 28.53 -19.88
N ILE A 181 17.72 28.26 -19.57
CA ILE A 181 18.78 28.13 -20.58
C ILE A 181 19.75 27.01 -20.14
N GLY A 182 19.92 26.02 -21.01
CA GLY A 182 20.89 24.94 -20.91
C GLY A 182 22.24 25.24 -21.59
N ASP A 183 23.21 24.40 -21.24
CA ASP A 183 24.41 23.92 -21.95
C ASP A 183 25.09 24.80 -23.03
N HIS A 184 26.40 25.08 -22.84
CA HIS A 184 27.48 24.42 -23.60
C HIS A 184 28.90 25.03 -23.34
N LYS A 185 29.82 24.17 -22.88
CA LYS A 185 31.12 23.81 -23.48
C LYS A 185 32.08 24.90 -24.02
N SER A 186 33.11 25.19 -23.23
CA SER A 186 34.57 25.16 -23.53
C SER A 186 35.06 25.24 -24.98
N MET A 187 35.93 26.23 -25.30
CA MET A 187 37.11 26.04 -26.17
C MET A 187 38.14 27.21 -26.18
N TYR A 188 39.44 26.85 -26.22
CA TYR A 188 40.68 27.63 -26.50
C TYR A 188 41.13 28.68 -25.45
N SER A 189 42.27 28.60 -24.76
CA SER A 189 43.70 28.32 -25.05
C SER A 189 44.48 29.46 -25.75
N GLY A 190 45.54 29.92 -25.08
CA GLY A 190 46.77 30.42 -25.71
C GLY A 190 47.00 31.93 -25.66
N LEU A 191 47.88 32.35 -24.73
CA LEU A 191 49.10 33.17 -24.96
C LEU A 191 49.53 33.81 -23.64
N GLU A 192 50.53 33.19 -23.03
CA GLU A 192 51.48 33.81 -22.09
C GLU A 192 52.57 34.55 -22.90
N ASP A 193 53.38 35.32 -22.15
CA ASP A 193 54.62 36.07 -22.48
C ASP A 193 54.42 37.58 -22.25
N GLU A 194 55.24 38.31 -21.49
CA GLU A 194 56.52 37.99 -20.83
C GLU A 194 56.88 39.15 -19.86
N LEU A 195 57.89 38.89 -19.00
CA LEU A 195 58.80 39.83 -18.31
C LEU A 195 58.50 40.27 -16.86
N ASN A 196 59.14 39.52 -15.96
CA ASN A 196 59.66 39.99 -14.68
C ASN A 196 61.06 40.64 -14.86
N ASP A 197 61.20 41.82 -14.23
CA ASP A 197 62.28 42.26 -13.33
C ASP A 197 63.77 42.17 -13.74
N THR A 198 64.48 43.31 -13.71
CA THR A 198 65.89 43.43 -13.25
C THR A 198 66.22 44.83 -12.72
N LYS A 199 67.01 44.85 -11.63
CA LYS A 199 67.41 45.98 -10.77
C LYS A 199 68.61 46.82 -11.29
N GLY A 200 68.62 48.12 -10.89
CA GLY A 200 69.79 48.99 -10.60
C GLY A 200 70.59 49.48 -11.83
N THR A 201 71.08 50.70 -11.98
CA THR A 201 71.47 51.82 -11.10
C THR A 201 71.70 53.06 -11.99
N GLY A 202 71.40 54.28 -11.52
CA GLY A 202 71.83 55.53 -12.17
C GLY A 202 70.81 56.67 -12.13
N ALA A 203 70.90 57.53 -11.11
CA ALA A 203 70.32 58.88 -11.13
C ALA A 203 71.15 59.70 -12.14
N THR A 204 70.61 60.27 -13.21
CA THR A 204 69.86 61.55 -13.23
C THR A 204 69.18 61.76 -14.61
N SER A 205 68.35 60.80 -15.03
CA SER A 205 67.46 60.90 -16.23
C SER A 205 66.10 60.20 -16.03
N ALA A 206 65.91 59.50 -14.91
CA ALA A 206 64.83 58.52 -14.70
C ALA A 206 63.40 59.08 -14.58
N LYS A 207 63.21 60.40 -14.37
CA LYS A 207 61.87 60.97 -14.13
C LYS A 207 61.01 60.98 -15.39
N SER A 208 61.61 61.27 -16.55
CA SER A 208 60.88 61.38 -17.83
C SER A 208 60.54 60.01 -18.45
N ASN A 209 61.39 58.99 -18.28
CA ASN A 209 61.12 57.64 -18.81
C ASN A 209 60.12 56.87 -17.94
N SER A 210 60.15 57.04 -16.62
CA SER A 210 59.20 56.41 -15.69
C SER A 210 57.79 56.99 -15.85
N GLU A 211 57.66 58.30 -16.04
CA GLU A 211 56.36 58.94 -16.33
C GLU A 211 55.78 58.47 -17.67
N HIS A 212 56.62 58.31 -18.71
CA HIS A 212 56.16 57.85 -20.02
C HIS A 212 55.71 56.38 -20.00
N ILE A 213 56.42 55.50 -19.30
CA ILE A 213 56.06 54.07 -19.15
C ILE A 213 54.73 53.93 -18.39
N HIS A 214 54.56 54.65 -17.28
CA HIS A 214 53.30 54.62 -16.52
C HIS A 214 52.10 55.11 -17.34
N GLN A 215 52.31 56.11 -18.21
CA GLN A 215 51.23 56.63 -19.05
C GLN A 215 50.79 55.62 -20.12
N VAL A 216 51.73 54.83 -20.65
CA VAL A 216 51.44 53.73 -21.59
C VAL A 216 50.65 52.60 -20.90
N GLU A 217 51.02 52.24 -19.67
CA GLU A 217 50.30 51.23 -18.87
C GLU A 217 48.85 51.64 -18.57
N VAL A 218 48.63 52.92 -18.25
CA VAL A 218 47.30 53.48 -17.96
C VAL A 218 46.42 53.50 -19.22
N GLU A 219 46.96 53.88 -20.38
CA GLU A 219 46.21 53.86 -21.63
C GLU A 219 45.86 52.44 -22.08
N MET A 220 46.77 51.48 -21.91
CA MET A 220 46.45 50.06 -22.11
C MET A 220 45.36 49.57 -21.15
N ALA A 221 45.42 49.94 -19.87
CA ALA A 221 44.41 49.58 -18.89
C ALA A 221 43.02 50.15 -19.25
N LYS A 222 42.93 51.41 -19.70
CA LYS A 222 41.67 52.00 -20.17
C LYS A 222 41.10 51.27 -21.39
N LYS A 223 41.96 50.90 -22.34
CA LYS A 223 41.55 50.13 -23.53
C LYS A 223 41.00 48.76 -23.14
N THR A 224 41.70 48.03 -22.26
CA THR A 224 41.24 46.72 -21.78
C THR A 224 39.95 46.83 -20.97
N LEU A 225 39.78 47.86 -20.13
CA LEU A 225 38.52 48.08 -19.40
C LEU A 225 37.34 48.27 -20.36
N LYS A 226 37.56 49.01 -21.47
CA LYS A 226 36.55 49.24 -22.50
C LYS A 226 36.16 47.94 -23.21
N GLU A 227 37.15 47.10 -23.55
CA GLU A 227 36.91 45.79 -24.17
C GLU A 227 36.17 44.82 -23.23
N LEU A 228 36.46 44.87 -21.93
CA LEU A 228 35.84 43.99 -20.94
C LEU A 228 34.42 44.44 -20.54
N LYS A 229 34.11 45.73 -20.62
CA LYS A 229 32.79 46.27 -20.23
C LYS A 229 31.65 45.72 -21.08
N ASP A 230 31.92 45.43 -22.35
CA ASP A 230 30.89 44.99 -23.31
C ASP A 230 30.65 43.46 -23.28
N LEU A 231 31.37 42.73 -22.43
CA LEU A 231 31.20 41.29 -22.24
C LEU A 231 30.23 40.98 -21.10
N ASP A 232 29.58 39.81 -21.16
CA ASP A 232 28.77 39.33 -20.05
C ASP A 232 29.66 38.94 -18.85
N PHE A 233 29.14 39.17 -17.65
CA PHE A 233 29.90 38.99 -16.42
C PHE A 233 30.36 37.54 -16.22
N HIS A 234 29.58 36.57 -16.68
CA HIS A 234 29.94 35.15 -16.59
C HIS A 234 31.17 34.84 -17.46
N THR A 235 31.21 35.31 -18.71
CA THR A 235 32.35 35.19 -19.63
C THR A 235 33.60 35.91 -19.12
N ILE A 236 33.42 37.04 -18.44
CA ILE A 236 34.53 37.75 -17.78
C ILE A 236 35.14 36.87 -16.67
N LEU A 237 34.32 36.17 -15.89
CA LEU A 237 34.79 35.34 -14.77
C LEU A 237 35.31 33.96 -15.15
N THR A 238 34.79 33.36 -16.22
CA THR A 238 35.19 32.01 -16.67
C THR A 238 36.46 32.03 -17.53
N SER A 239 36.75 33.14 -18.18
CA SER A 239 38.01 33.37 -18.87
C SER A 239 38.99 34.04 -17.91
N GLN A 240 40.32 33.90 -18.07
CA GLN A 240 41.37 34.64 -17.30
C GLN A 240 41.24 36.20 -17.34
N ARG A 241 40.15 36.71 -17.91
CA ARG A 241 39.71 38.10 -18.01
C ARG A 241 39.28 38.68 -16.65
N GLY A 242 38.82 37.87 -15.70
CA GLY A 242 38.46 38.33 -14.35
C GLY A 242 39.65 38.89 -13.57
N GLU A 243 40.79 38.19 -13.64
CA GLU A 243 42.06 38.67 -13.07
C GLU A 243 42.60 39.88 -13.83
N LYS A 244 42.42 39.92 -15.17
CA LYS A 244 42.78 41.09 -15.99
C LYS A 244 41.95 42.31 -15.59
N LEU A 245 40.65 42.16 -15.35
CA LEU A 245 39.76 43.23 -14.90
C LEU A 245 40.20 43.77 -13.54
N GLU A 246 40.54 42.89 -12.60
CA GLU A 246 41.00 43.30 -11.27
C GLU A 246 42.36 44.04 -11.34
N LYS A 247 43.29 43.56 -12.19
CA LYS A 247 44.58 44.24 -12.45
C LYS A 247 44.38 45.62 -13.07
N VAL A 248 43.51 45.73 -14.07
CA VAL A 248 43.19 46.99 -14.75
C VAL A 248 42.58 48.01 -13.78
N VAL A 249 41.63 47.60 -12.94
CA VAL A 249 41.03 48.48 -11.91
C VAL A 249 42.08 48.93 -10.89
N LYS A 250 43.02 48.06 -10.48
CA LYS A 250 44.13 48.42 -9.57
C LYS A 250 45.08 49.46 -10.20
N VAL A 251 45.45 49.30 -11.47
CA VAL A 251 46.32 50.24 -12.21
C VAL A 251 45.66 51.62 -12.30
N LEU A 252 44.37 51.68 -12.62
CA LEU A 252 43.62 52.95 -12.72
C LEU A 252 43.44 53.65 -11.36
N ILE A 253 43.26 52.89 -10.27
CA ILE A 253 43.22 53.45 -8.92
C ILE A 253 44.59 54.03 -8.53
N ALA A 254 45.69 53.37 -8.89
CA ALA A 254 47.04 53.84 -8.59
C ALA A 254 47.38 55.14 -9.35
N ASP A 255 47.03 55.24 -10.63
CA ASP A 255 47.20 56.46 -11.45
C ASP A 255 46.37 57.64 -10.94
N ALA A 256 45.10 57.41 -10.58
CA ALA A 256 44.28 58.47 -10.02
C ALA A 256 44.86 59.03 -8.70
N LYS A 257 45.45 58.17 -7.86
CA LYS A 257 46.13 58.56 -6.62
C LYS A 257 47.43 59.32 -6.88
N SER A 258 48.24 58.91 -7.86
CA SER A 258 49.50 59.59 -8.22
C SER A 258 49.26 60.99 -8.79
N GLN A 259 48.12 61.20 -9.47
CA GLN A 259 47.65 62.50 -9.97
C GLN A 259 46.97 63.38 -8.91
N GLY A 260 46.94 62.97 -7.63
CA GLY A 260 46.32 63.72 -6.54
C GLY A 260 44.78 63.74 -6.55
N ARG A 261 44.14 62.86 -7.34
CA ARG A 261 42.67 62.71 -7.39
C ARG A 261 42.22 61.68 -6.35
N ILE A 262 40.99 61.81 -5.87
CA ILE A 262 40.34 60.81 -5.00
C ILE A 262 39.54 59.85 -5.88
N PRO A 263 39.96 58.59 -6.09
CA PRO A 263 39.27 57.65 -6.98
C PRO A 263 38.08 56.95 -6.30
N GLY A 264 37.13 57.72 -5.77
CA GLY A 264 35.97 57.19 -5.04
C GLY A 264 35.17 56.18 -5.87
N ASP A 265 34.89 56.51 -7.13
CA ASP A 265 34.08 55.67 -8.02
C ASP A 265 34.79 54.36 -8.41
N LEU A 266 36.11 54.39 -8.62
CA LEU A 266 36.90 53.20 -8.95
C LEU A 266 37.05 52.26 -7.74
N ILE A 267 37.15 52.81 -6.53
CA ILE A 267 37.18 52.02 -5.29
C ILE A 267 35.81 51.37 -5.05
N ASN A 268 34.71 52.10 -5.28
CA ASN A 268 33.37 51.54 -5.20
C ASN A 268 33.17 50.42 -6.24
N LEU A 269 33.56 50.65 -7.49
CA LEU A 269 33.52 49.65 -8.55
C LEU A 269 34.32 48.39 -8.20
N GLN A 270 35.51 48.53 -7.62
CA GLN A 270 36.31 47.40 -7.13
C GLN A 270 35.58 46.60 -6.04
N GLY A 271 34.92 47.29 -5.09
CA GLY A 271 34.13 46.66 -4.05
C GLY A 271 32.93 45.89 -4.60
N GLN A 272 32.17 46.51 -5.51
CA GLN A 272 31.03 45.89 -6.18
C GLN A 272 31.44 44.66 -7.00
N LEU A 273 32.54 44.76 -7.75
CA LEU A 273 33.07 43.65 -8.53
C LEU A 273 33.37 42.42 -7.67
N LYS A 274 33.93 42.64 -6.47
CA LYS A 274 34.25 41.58 -5.52
C LYS A 274 33.00 40.93 -4.92
N VAL A 275 31.96 41.71 -4.63
CA VAL A 275 30.66 41.18 -4.17
C VAL A 275 30.03 40.32 -5.27
N MET A 276 29.94 40.85 -6.49
CA MET A 276 29.38 40.14 -7.63
C MET A 276 30.14 38.83 -7.94
N GLN A 277 31.47 38.82 -7.79
CA GLN A 277 32.29 37.61 -7.92
C GLN A 277 31.93 36.54 -6.87
N ASN A 278 31.82 36.93 -5.61
CA ASN A 278 31.49 35.99 -4.53
C ASN A 278 30.07 35.42 -4.70
N GLU A 279 29.11 36.26 -5.08
CA GLU A 279 27.73 35.85 -5.37
C GLU A 279 27.67 34.89 -6.56
N HIS A 280 28.41 35.17 -7.63
CA HIS A 280 28.49 34.30 -8.81
C HIS A 280 29.05 32.92 -8.46
N VAL A 281 30.15 32.86 -7.69
CA VAL A 281 30.74 31.60 -7.23
C VAL A 281 29.76 30.83 -6.35
N SER A 282 29.10 31.50 -5.41
CA SER A 282 28.11 30.89 -4.52
C SER A 282 26.91 30.34 -5.29
N ALA A 283 26.35 31.12 -6.22
CA ALA A 283 25.24 30.72 -7.07
C ALA A 283 25.62 29.52 -7.96
N SER A 284 26.80 29.53 -8.55
CA SER A 284 27.32 28.43 -9.38
C SER A 284 27.45 27.14 -8.57
N GLN A 285 27.98 27.22 -7.35
CA GLN A 285 28.06 26.06 -6.45
C GLN A 285 26.68 25.52 -6.07
N ASN A 286 25.72 26.39 -5.80
CA ASN A 286 24.35 25.97 -5.48
C ASN A 286 23.68 25.29 -6.68
N LEU A 287 23.90 25.78 -7.90
CA LEU A 287 23.38 25.16 -9.12
C LEU A 287 23.95 23.75 -9.32
N ILE A 288 25.27 23.57 -9.12
CA ILE A 288 25.91 22.24 -9.18
C ILE A 288 25.31 21.29 -8.14
N LYS A 289 25.15 21.75 -6.90
CA LYS A 289 24.52 20.96 -5.82
C LYS A 289 23.08 20.58 -6.19
N TYR A 290 22.30 21.52 -6.71
CA TYR A 290 20.93 21.25 -7.14
C TYR A 290 20.87 20.23 -8.27
N ASN A 291 21.73 20.34 -9.28
CA ASN A 291 21.80 19.36 -10.37
C ASN A 291 22.14 17.97 -9.85
N SER A 292 23.12 17.85 -8.95
CA SER A 292 23.46 16.56 -8.32
C SER A 292 22.29 15.97 -7.51
N PHE A 293 21.56 16.82 -6.78
CA PHE A 293 20.36 16.42 -6.03
C PHE A 293 19.23 15.98 -6.96
N SER A 294 18.98 16.72 -8.05
CA SER A 294 17.94 16.41 -9.04
C SER A 294 18.18 15.07 -9.74
N THR A 295 19.42 14.81 -10.14
CA THR A 295 19.82 13.51 -10.71
C THR A 295 19.56 12.39 -9.70
N ARG A 296 20.04 12.54 -8.45
CA ARG A 296 19.86 11.52 -7.42
C ARG A 296 18.38 11.26 -7.09
N LYS A 297 17.55 12.31 -7.05
CA LYS A 297 16.10 12.21 -6.87
C LYS A 297 15.46 11.37 -7.98
N SER A 298 15.89 11.58 -9.22
CA SER A 298 15.38 10.86 -10.39
C SER A 298 15.77 9.38 -10.38
N GLU A 299 17.01 9.07 -9.98
CA GLU A 299 17.49 7.69 -9.78
C GLU A 299 16.65 6.95 -8.73
N ILE A 300 16.47 7.55 -7.54
CA ILE A 300 15.67 6.95 -6.45
C ILE A 300 14.23 6.76 -6.88
N MET A 301 13.65 7.69 -7.64
CA MET A 301 12.28 7.55 -8.15
C MET A 301 12.15 6.39 -9.15
N ALA A 302 13.17 6.15 -9.98
CA ALA A 302 13.19 5.03 -10.90
C ALA A 302 13.34 3.68 -10.16
N GLU A 303 14.20 3.64 -9.13
CA GLU A 303 14.36 2.48 -8.25
C GLU A 303 13.05 2.13 -7.54
N LEU A 304 12.40 3.13 -6.93
CA LEU A 304 11.10 2.94 -6.27
C LEU A 304 10.05 2.38 -7.24
N LYS A 305 10.02 2.83 -8.50
CA LYS A 305 9.10 2.27 -9.50
C LYS A 305 9.36 0.79 -9.81
N ARG A 306 10.63 0.35 -9.82
CA ARG A 306 10.99 -1.05 -10.06
C ARG A 306 10.61 -1.94 -8.89
N ASP A 307 10.99 -1.56 -7.67
CA ASP A 307 10.69 -2.32 -6.46
C ASP A 307 9.17 -2.50 -6.29
N ALA A 308 8.44 -1.45 -6.62
CA ALA A 308 7.01 -1.43 -6.50
C ALA A 308 6.34 -2.28 -7.61
N ALA A 309 6.94 -2.41 -8.79
CA ALA A 309 6.52 -3.40 -9.80
C ALA A 309 6.78 -4.84 -9.32
N GLN A 310 7.95 -5.11 -8.73
CA GLN A 310 8.26 -6.42 -8.14
C GLN A 310 7.30 -6.80 -7.01
N ALA A 311 6.92 -5.82 -6.19
CA ALA A 311 5.98 -6.07 -5.09
C ALA A 311 4.57 -6.47 -5.59
N ARG A 312 4.09 -5.93 -6.73
CA ARG A 312 2.86 -6.42 -7.37
C ARG A 312 2.97 -7.87 -7.82
N GLU A 313 4.11 -8.25 -8.39
CA GLU A 313 4.35 -9.62 -8.83
C GLU A 313 4.35 -10.59 -7.64
N LEU A 314 4.98 -10.21 -6.54
CA LEU A 314 4.93 -10.99 -5.30
C LEU A 314 3.51 -11.09 -4.71
N GLU A 315 2.72 -10.02 -4.74
CA GLU A 315 1.31 -10.05 -4.32
C GLU A 315 0.48 -11.00 -5.19
N THR A 316 0.70 -11.01 -6.51
CA THR A 316 0.03 -11.96 -7.41
C THR A 316 0.39 -13.40 -7.09
N LEU A 317 1.69 -13.68 -6.90
CA LEU A 317 2.16 -15.02 -6.52
C LEU A 317 1.63 -15.45 -5.15
N GLN A 318 1.46 -14.52 -4.20
CA GLN A 318 0.88 -14.81 -2.90
C GLN A 318 -0.61 -15.18 -3.01
N GLY A 319 -1.36 -14.50 -3.89
CA GLY A 319 -2.75 -14.87 -4.19
C GLY A 319 -2.88 -16.26 -4.82
N GLU A 320 -2.01 -16.57 -5.78
CA GLU A 320 -1.93 -17.91 -6.40
C GLU A 320 -1.56 -18.99 -5.36
N LEU A 321 -0.59 -18.71 -4.49
CA LEU A 321 -0.18 -19.62 -3.42
C LEU A 321 -1.34 -19.89 -2.44
N GLN A 322 -2.11 -18.87 -2.08
CA GLN A 322 -3.26 -19.06 -1.20
C GLN A 322 -4.35 -19.91 -1.88
N THR A 323 -4.58 -19.68 -3.17
CA THR A 323 -5.51 -20.51 -3.97
C THR A 323 -5.04 -21.97 -3.99
N ALA A 324 -3.74 -22.21 -4.20
CA ALA A 324 -3.15 -23.55 -4.17
C ALA A 324 -3.24 -24.21 -2.77
N ARG A 325 -3.08 -23.44 -1.69
CA ARG A 325 -3.28 -23.94 -0.31
C ARG A 325 -4.72 -24.37 -0.06
N ASN A 326 -5.70 -23.56 -0.45
CA ASN A 326 -7.11 -23.91 -0.30
C ASN A 326 -7.45 -25.19 -1.11
N ALA A 327 -6.93 -25.31 -2.34
CA ALA A 327 -7.09 -26.52 -3.14
C ALA A 327 -6.46 -27.76 -2.48
N LYS A 328 -5.29 -27.61 -1.84
CA LYS A 328 -4.66 -28.67 -1.08
C LYS A 328 -5.52 -29.10 0.11
N GLU A 329 -6.08 -28.17 0.88
CA GLU A 329 -6.95 -28.48 2.02
C GLU A 329 -8.18 -29.28 1.60
N GLU A 330 -8.80 -28.91 0.47
CA GLU A 330 -9.93 -29.67 -0.09
C GLU A 330 -9.54 -31.09 -0.49
N LEU A 331 -8.39 -31.28 -1.15
CA LEU A 331 -7.89 -32.62 -1.49
C LEU A 331 -7.58 -33.47 -0.25
N VAL A 332 -7.08 -32.87 0.83
CA VAL A 332 -6.83 -33.57 2.09
C VAL A 332 -8.15 -34.05 2.70
N LYS A 333 -9.20 -33.23 2.67
CA LYS A 333 -10.52 -33.62 3.15
C LYS A 333 -11.11 -34.77 2.34
N GLN A 334 -10.95 -34.75 1.02
CA GLN A 334 -11.37 -35.86 0.15
C GLN A 334 -10.60 -37.15 0.46
N LEU A 335 -9.30 -37.07 0.76
CA LEU A 335 -8.52 -38.23 1.17
C LEU A 335 -9.00 -38.82 2.51
N GLU A 336 -9.32 -37.96 3.49
CA GLU A 336 -9.87 -38.41 4.78
C GLU A 336 -11.23 -39.12 4.61
N GLU A 337 -12.09 -38.62 3.71
CA GLU A 337 -13.34 -39.29 3.38
C GLU A 337 -13.12 -40.68 2.75
N VAL A 338 -12.17 -40.80 1.83
CA VAL A 338 -11.80 -42.10 1.22
C VAL A 338 -11.21 -43.06 2.27
N GLU A 339 -10.39 -42.57 3.19
CA GLU A 339 -9.78 -43.38 4.26
C GLU A 339 -10.83 -43.93 5.23
N ASN A 340 -11.85 -43.14 5.55
CA ASN A 340 -13.00 -43.60 6.33
C ASN A 340 -13.78 -44.70 5.59
N ILE A 341 -14.02 -44.55 4.29
CA ILE A 341 -14.69 -45.58 3.47
C ILE A 341 -13.89 -46.89 3.46
N ILE A 342 -12.56 -46.81 3.33
CA ILE A 342 -11.69 -48.00 3.38
C ILE A 342 -11.83 -48.71 4.73
N THR A 343 -11.80 -47.95 5.82
CA THR A 343 -11.93 -48.50 7.18
C THR A 343 -13.27 -49.21 7.39
N ASP A 344 -14.37 -48.63 6.91
CA ASP A 344 -15.70 -49.24 6.98
C ASP A 344 -15.78 -50.53 6.16
N LEU A 345 -15.15 -50.56 4.98
CA LEU A 345 -15.08 -51.76 4.14
C LEU A 345 -14.23 -52.86 4.77
N GLU A 346 -13.09 -52.52 5.37
CA GLU A 346 -12.24 -53.48 6.08
C GLU A 346 -12.98 -54.11 7.26
N LYS A 347 -13.75 -53.30 8.01
CA LYS A 347 -14.59 -53.80 9.09
C LYS A 347 -15.69 -54.75 8.57
N ALA A 348 -16.41 -54.34 7.52
CA ALA A 348 -17.42 -55.19 6.91
C ALA A 348 -16.82 -56.50 6.36
N GLN A 349 -15.60 -56.46 5.82
CA GLN A 349 -14.88 -57.64 5.39
C GLN A 349 -14.54 -58.57 6.57
N ALA A 350 -14.09 -58.02 7.70
CA ALA A 350 -13.81 -58.80 8.90
C ALA A 350 -15.07 -59.46 9.48
N ASP A 351 -16.19 -58.73 9.52
CA ASP A 351 -17.48 -59.26 9.98
C ASP A 351 -17.96 -60.41 9.06
N ASN A 352 -17.88 -60.22 7.73
CA ASN A 352 -18.23 -61.27 6.76
C ASN A 352 -17.31 -62.51 6.88
N LEU A 353 -16.03 -62.32 7.21
CA LEU A 353 -15.10 -63.44 7.42
C LEU A 353 -15.49 -64.25 8.66
N ALA A 354 -15.88 -63.58 9.75
CA ALA A 354 -16.36 -64.24 10.96
C ALA A 354 -17.64 -65.06 10.69
N ASP A 355 -18.58 -64.51 9.94
CA ASP A 355 -19.80 -65.22 9.53
C ASP A 355 -19.49 -66.45 8.66
N ALA A 356 -18.50 -66.33 7.76
CA ALA A 356 -18.06 -67.45 6.92
C ALA A 356 -17.41 -68.56 7.75
N GLU A 357 -16.58 -68.22 8.74
CA GLU A 357 -15.98 -69.20 9.67
C GLU A 357 -17.05 -69.93 10.50
N GLU A 358 -18.09 -69.23 10.96
CA GLU A 358 -19.21 -69.86 11.66
C GLU A 358 -19.95 -70.86 10.76
N LEU A 359 -20.21 -70.49 9.51
CA LEU A 359 -20.84 -71.37 8.53
C LEU A 359 -20.00 -72.62 8.25
N ILE A 360 -18.69 -72.46 8.07
CA ILE A 360 -17.76 -73.58 7.87
C ILE A 360 -17.78 -74.52 9.08
N SER A 361 -17.73 -73.99 10.30
CA SER A 361 -17.82 -74.77 11.54
C SER A 361 -19.12 -75.57 11.63
N ARG A 362 -20.26 -74.91 11.36
CA ARG A 362 -21.59 -75.54 11.36
C ARG A 362 -21.70 -76.63 10.30
N MET A 363 -21.14 -76.42 9.11
CA MET A 363 -21.09 -77.42 8.05
C MET A 363 -20.23 -78.63 8.42
N GLY A 364 -19.09 -78.40 9.09
CA GLY A 364 -18.22 -79.47 9.61
C GLY A 364 -18.95 -80.35 10.61
N GLN A 365 -19.62 -79.75 11.60
CA GLN A 365 -20.41 -80.48 12.60
C GLN A 365 -21.54 -81.31 11.97
N LYS A 366 -22.29 -80.73 11.02
CA LYS A 366 -23.36 -81.44 10.32
C LYS A 366 -22.82 -82.59 9.46
N SER A 367 -21.69 -82.39 8.79
CA SER A 367 -21.05 -83.43 7.99
C SER A 367 -20.59 -84.61 8.86
N GLN A 368 -19.99 -84.32 10.02
CA GLN A 368 -19.60 -85.36 10.98
C GLN A 368 -20.82 -86.17 11.45
N LYS A 369 -21.88 -85.49 11.89
CA LYS A 369 -23.12 -86.14 12.33
C LYS A 369 -23.76 -86.98 11.21
N LEU A 370 -23.72 -86.51 9.98
CA LEU A 370 -24.21 -87.26 8.82
C LEU A 370 -23.41 -88.55 8.61
N GLU A 371 -22.09 -88.50 8.80
CA GLU A 371 -21.24 -89.67 8.66
C GLU A 371 -21.47 -90.71 9.78
N GLU A 372 -21.67 -90.24 11.02
CA GLU A 372 -22.11 -91.09 12.13
C GLU A 372 -23.44 -91.80 11.81
N MET A 373 -24.43 -91.06 11.28
CA MET A 373 -25.71 -91.64 10.88
C MET A 373 -25.59 -92.67 9.75
N LYS A 374 -24.73 -92.44 8.75
CA LYS A 374 -24.47 -93.42 7.67
C LYS A 374 -23.86 -94.70 8.22
N ASN A 375 -22.91 -94.59 9.16
CA ASN A 375 -22.31 -95.76 9.80
C ASN A 375 -23.37 -96.58 10.57
N GLU A 376 -24.35 -95.92 11.17
CA GLU A 376 -25.47 -96.58 11.85
C GLU A 376 -26.57 -97.07 10.90
N GLU A 377 -26.65 -96.56 9.68
CA GLU A 377 -27.75 -96.82 8.73
C GLU A 377 -27.90 -98.32 8.44
N GLY A 378 -26.78 -99.04 8.27
CA GLY A 378 -26.81 -100.49 8.06
C GLY A 378 -27.52 -101.23 9.20
N ALA A 379 -27.25 -100.87 10.45
CA ALA A 379 -27.90 -101.48 11.62
C ALA A 379 -29.39 -101.12 11.67
N TRP A 380 -29.74 -99.88 11.33
CA TRP A 380 -31.14 -99.44 11.25
C TRP A 380 -31.92 -100.14 10.12
N GLN A 381 -31.30 -100.41 8.97
CA GLN A 381 -31.93 -101.16 7.88
C GLN A 381 -32.20 -102.61 8.29
N VAL A 382 -31.28 -103.26 9.01
CA VAL A 382 -31.50 -104.60 9.56
C VAL A 382 -32.65 -104.59 10.58
N ARG A 383 -32.65 -103.64 11.52
CA ARG A 383 -33.75 -103.49 12.50
C ARG A 383 -35.09 -103.25 11.81
N ARG A 384 -35.13 -102.42 10.77
CA ARG A 384 -36.33 -102.18 9.96
C ARG A 384 -36.83 -103.47 9.30
N THR A 385 -35.92 -104.27 8.77
CA THR A 385 -36.26 -105.53 8.08
C THR A 385 -36.83 -106.55 9.06
N GLU A 386 -36.19 -106.74 10.23
CA GLU A 386 -36.70 -107.66 11.25
C GLU A 386 -38.04 -107.16 11.83
N ALA A 387 -38.20 -105.84 12.05
CA ALA A 387 -39.46 -105.26 12.49
C ALA A 387 -40.59 -105.55 11.50
N ASN A 388 -40.35 -105.38 10.19
CA ASN A 388 -41.31 -105.73 9.15
C ASN A 388 -41.66 -107.22 9.16
N ARG A 389 -40.67 -108.11 9.31
CA ARG A 389 -40.90 -109.56 9.40
C ARG A 389 -41.68 -109.96 10.65
N MET A 390 -41.47 -109.27 11.78
CA MET A 390 -42.27 -109.44 12.99
C MET A 390 -43.73 -109.03 12.75
N LEU A 391 -43.96 -107.88 12.09
CA LEU A 391 -45.29 -107.42 11.73
C LEU A 391 -46.02 -108.40 10.79
N GLU A 392 -45.35 -108.91 9.76
CA GLU A 392 -45.92 -109.91 8.85
C GLU A 392 -46.33 -111.19 9.58
N ARG A 393 -45.47 -111.71 10.47
CA ARG A 393 -45.80 -112.88 11.30
C ARG A 393 -47.01 -112.65 12.20
N VAL A 394 -47.10 -111.47 12.83
CA VAL A 394 -48.26 -111.11 13.65
C VAL A 394 -49.53 -111.14 12.79
N GLU A 395 -49.48 -110.62 11.56
CA GLU A 395 -50.62 -110.65 10.65
C GLU A 395 -50.96 -112.08 10.19
N GLU A 396 -49.97 -112.92 9.89
CA GLU A 396 -50.19 -114.33 9.53
C GLU A 396 -50.79 -115.15 10.69
N ASP A 397 -50.27 -114.99 11.90
CA ASP A 397 -50.80 -115.68 13.08
C ASP A 397 -52.22 -115.18 13.40
N TRP A 398 -52.49 -113.90 13.17
CA TRP A 398 -53.84 -113.36 13.26
C TRP A 398 -54.80 -114.00 12.24
N VAL A 399 -54.35 -114.21 10.99
CA VAL A 399 -55.12 -114.95 9.98
C VAL A 399 -55.37 -116.40 10.41
N LYS A 400 -54.37 -117.10 10.97
CA LYS A 400 -54.56 -118.48 11.49
C LYS A 400 -55.58 -118.53 12.63
N ILE A 401 -55.49 -117.60 13.58
CA ILE A 401 -56.46 -117.49 14.68
C ILE A 401 -57.87 -117.30 14.10
N LYS A 402 -58.05 -116.40 13.12
CA LYS A 402 -59.34 -116.21 12.44
C LYS A 402 -59.86 -117.51 11.80
N THR A 403 -59.01 -118.29 11.15
CA THR A 403 -59.43 -119.57 10.54
C THR A 403 -59.77 -120.66 11.56
N MET A 404 -59.15 -120.66 12.75
CA MET A 404 -59.49 -121.59 13.83
C MET A 404 -60.89 -121.34 14.41
N PHE A 405 -61.35 -120.09 14.39
CA PHE A 405 -62.73 -119.75 14.80
C PHE A 405 -63.79 -120.01 13.71
N LEU A 406 -63.38 -120.45 12.50
CA LEU A 406 -64.27 -120.69 11.35
C LEU A 406 -64.32 -122.17 10.92
N ALA A 407 -63.72 -123.09 11.69
CA ALA A 407 -63.65 -124.52 11.38
C ALA A 407 -64.57 -125.42 12.24
N ASP A 408 -65.42 -124.82 13.09
CA ASP A 408 -66.67 -125.43 13.57
C ASP A 408 -67.81 -125.09 12.60
#